data_AF-Q092R3-F1
#
_entry.id   AF-Q092R3-F1
#
_cell.length_a   1.000
_cell.length_b   1.000
_cell.length_c   1.000
_cell.angle_alpha   90.00
_cell.angle_beta   90.00
_cell.angle_gamma   90.00
#
_symmetry.space_group_name_H-M   'P 1'
#
loop_
_entity.id
_entity.type
_entity.pdbx_description
1 polymer ?
#
loop_
_entity_poly.entity_id
_entity_poly.type
_entity_poly.pdbx_seq_one_letter_code
_entity_poly.pdbx_strand_id
1 'polypeptide(L)'
;MGARTPRSLAFWAFDGPGDYDFPWTSCLLQGSDMPPTGLTAIQIRQGHPDFLDLPWHLPLSEWEGKSTRLVQVPRGLSRHEVLFVSYGKTIYALKELPPRLGQREYEALRGLEERELPAVMAVGLVRARTVSEDAAGEETSVLITRFLEGSLPYRTLFMNQGLERYRERLLDAMASLLVRLHLGGFYWGDCSLSNTLFRRDAGELQAYAVDAETSEIHEKLSDGQRQQDLLIMEENVAGGLADLAAVVQLPRALDVYDTGPHIRKRYEQLWEEINKEIPVAKNESYRIHERIRALNDLGFSVGEVDLVAHPGVSDHLRMRTIITDRNYHRHQLHNLTGIVAEERQATLLLNELQELRATLTRELNRSIPLSTAAFRWLEERFHPTIQQLQPVVGTTEVSEVYCQVLEHKWFLSEREKKDVGLQRAIVDYMELRKRQKDLPLSALLLGGPASPLPARPEPAPIRAGDGRQEPTGGGA
;
A
#
# COMPACT_ATOMS: atom_id res chain seq x y z
N MET A 1 66.35 12.07 -36.06
CA MET A 1 66.55 10.66 -35.64
C MET A 1 65.16 10.04 -35.51
N GLY A 2 64.48 9.63 -36.58
CA GLY A 2 64.79 8.49 -37.45
C GLY A 2 64.30 7.19 -36.81
N ALA A 3 63.45 6.31 -37.37
CA ALA A 3 62.47 6.30 -38.45
C ALA A 3 61.92 4.85 -38.50
N ARG A 4 60.62 4.69 -38.77
CA ARG A 4 59.97 3.64 -39.61
C ARG A 4 60.16 2.14 -39.29
N THR A 5 59.01 1.47 -39.16
CA THR A 5 58.73 0.06 -39.53
C THR A 5 59.22 -0.30 -40.94
N PRO A 6 59.44 -1.60 -41.28
CA PRO A 6 58.36 -2.34 -41.98
C PRO A 6 58.28 -3.86 -41.74
N ARG A 7 57.13 -4.40 -42.19
CA ARG A 7 56.76 -5.81 -42.41
C ARG A 7 57.65 -6.51 -43.46
N SER A 8 57.71 -7.85 -43.38
CA SER A 8 57.25 -8.82 -44.42
C SER A 8 58.23 -9.95 -44.81
N LEU A 9 57.65 -11.15 -44.98
CA LEU A 9 57.99 -12.25 -45.92
C LEU A 9 59.31 -13.04 -45.67
N ALA A 10 59.46 -14.34 -45.89
CA ALA A 10 58.59 -15.44 -46.32
C ALA A 10 59.35 -16.78 -46.10
N PHE A 11 58.59 -17.87 -45.97
CA PHE A 11 58.82 -19.24 -46.45
C PHE A 11 60.24 -19.79 -46.71
N TRP A 12 60.53 -20.94 -46.09
CA TRP A 12 61.05 -22.14 -46.79
C TRP A 12 60.39 -23.39 -46.20
N ALA A 13 59.83 -24.20 -47.09
CA ALA A 13 59.29 -25.54 -46.84
C ALA A 13 60.38 -26.60 -47.11
N PHE A 14 60.33 -27.72 -46.40
CA PHE A 14 60.84 -29.02 -46.85
C PHE A 14 60.06 -30.15 -46.17
N ASP A 15 59.43 -31.01 -46.99
CA ASP A 15 58.81 -32.30 -46.68
C ASP A 15 59.86 -33.28 -46.10
N GLY A 16 59.64 -34.04 -45.01
CA GLY A 16 58.78 -35.23 -44.82
C GLY A 16 59.70 -36.45 -44.53
N PRO A 17 59.22 -37.69 -44.24
CA PRO A 17 58.15 -38.15 -43.35
C PRO A 17 58.69 -39.13 -42.25
N GLY A 18 57.86 -39.53 -41.29
CA GLY A 18 58.24 -40.58 -40.33
C GLY A 18 57.17 -40.89 -39.31
N ASP A 19 56.32 -41.85 -39.64
CA ASP A 19 55.32 -42.50 -38.80
C ASP A 19 55.89 -42.93 -37.44
N TYR A 20 55.23 -42.52 -36.36
CA TYR A 20 55.14 -43.32 -35.13
C TYR A 20 53.76 -43.13 -34.50
N ASP A 21 52.97 -44.18 -34.61
CA ASP A 21 51.73 -44.44 -33.87
C ASP A 21 51.94 -44.30 -32.35
N PHE A 22 51.14 -43.43 -31.72
CA PHE A 22 50.82 -43.53 -30.29
C PHE A 22 49.31 -43.33 -30.10
N PRO A 23 48.57 -44.35 -29.64
CA PRO A 23 47.11 -44.32 -29.58
C PRO A 23 46.65 -43.82 -28.20
N TRP A 24 46.46 -42.51 -28.03
CA TRP A 24 45.63 -41.97 -26.94
C TRP A 24 44.92 -40.67 -27.36
N THR A 25 44.02 -40.76 -28.33
CA THR A 25 43.03 -39.71 -28.63
C THR A 25 41.68 -40.34 -28.94
N SER A 26 41.07 -41.00 -27.95
CA SER A 26 39.62 -41.21 -27.90
C SER A 26 39.22 -41.83 -26.55
N CYS A 27 38.89 -40.97 -25.59
CA CYS A 27 37.95 -41.20 -24.47
C CYS A 27 38.34 -40.26 -23.32
N LEU A 28 37.59 -39.17 -23.16
CA LEU A 28 37.29 -38.43 -21.92
C LEU A 28 36.88 -36.98 -22.25
N LEU A 29 35.86 -36.82 -23.09
CA LEU A 29 35.03 -35.62 -23.13
C LEU A 29 33.56 -36.05 -22.97
N GLN A 30 33.27 -36.72 -21.85
CA GLN A 30 31.93 -36.88 -21.31
C GLN A 30 32.01 -36.68 -19.80
N GLY A 31 32.49 -35.51 -19.39
CA GLY A 31 32.06 -34.87 -18.15
C GLY A 31 31.11 -33.77 -18.57
N SER A 32 29.82 -33.94 -18.34
CA SER A 32 28.84 -32.89 -18.51
C SER A 32 29.16 -31.76 -17.52
N ASP A 33 29.88 -30.72 -17.96
CA ASP A 33 29.99 -29.43 -17.27
C ASP A 33 28.65 -28.68 -17.36
N MET A 34 27.58 -29.35 -16.94
CA MET A 34 26.32 -28.68 -16.69
C MET A 34 26.51 -27.88 -15.40
N PRO A 35 26.33 -26.54 -15.42
CA PRO A 35 26.43 -25.74 -14.22
C PRO A 35 25.47 -26.30 -13.16
N PRO A 36 25.87 -26.30 -11.87
CA PRO A 36 25.06 -26.88 -10.80
C PRO A 36 23.65 -26.27 -10.83
N THR A 37 22.65 -27.14 -10.76
CA THR A 37 21.23 -26.79 -10.73
C THR A 37 20.78 -26.56 -9.30
N GLY A 38 19.77 -25.71 -9.13
CA GLY A 38 19.30 -25.26 -7.82
C GLY A 38 19.77 -23.86 -7.46
N LEU A 39 19.87 -23.61 -6.17
CA LEU A 39 20.14 -22.29 -5.61
C LEU A 39 21.56 -21.82 -5.95
N THR A 40 21.68 -20.70 -6.66
CA THR A 40 22.96 -20.08 -7.04
C THR A 40 23.35 -18.97 -6.08
N ALA A 41 22.39 -18.12 -5.70
CA ALA A 41 22.59 -17.02 -4.77
C ALA A 41 21.30 -16.69 -4.03
N ILE A 42 21.43 -16.16 -2.81
CA ILE A 42 20.29 -15.73 -2.02
C ILE A 42 20.67 -14.50 -1.19
N GLN A 43 19.87 -13.45 -1.31
CA GLN A 43 19.94 -12.25 -0.50
C GLN A 43 18.66 -12.16 0.33
N ILE A 44 18.77 -12.14 1.66
CA ILE A 44 17.62 -12.10 2.57
C ILE A 44 17.87 -11.09 3.66
N ARG A 45 16.82 -10.41 4.07
CA ARG A 45 16.83 -9.51 5.21
C ARG A 45 16.85 -10.25 6.54
N GLN A 46 17.50 -9.64 7.53
CA GLN A 46 17.47 -10.12 8.90
C GLN A 46 16.05 -10.24 9.44
N GLY A 47 15.78 -11.29 10.22
CA GLY A 47 14.47 -11.53 10.85
C GLY A 47 13.48 -12.34 10.00
N HIS A 48 13.91 -12.78 8.81
CA HIS A 48 13.13 -13.64 7.92
C HIS A 48 13.74 -15.05 7.82
N PRO A 49 12.96 -16.07 7.40
CA PRO A 49 13.46 -17.42 7.15
C PRO A 49 14.60 -17.43 6.13
N ASP A 50 15.44 -18.47 6.15
CA ASP A 50 16.54 -18.64 5.18
C ASP A 50 16.06 -19.15 3.81
N PHE A 51 14.83 -19.67 3.73
CA PHE A 51 14.20 -20.24 2.53
C PHE A 51 15.01 -21.37 1.84
N LEU A 52 16.00 -21.95 2.52
CA LEU A 52 16.94 -22.90 1.91
C LEU A 52 16.30 -24.27 1.64
N ASP A 53 15.20 -24.59 2.32
CA ASP A 53 14.50 -25.86 2.21
C ASP A 53 13.49 -25.94 1.05
N LEU A 54 13.37 -24.86 0.27
CA LEU A 54 12.50 -24.82 -0.91
C LEU A 54 13.15 -25.49 -2.14
N PRO A 55 12.35 -26.05 -3.08
CA PRO A 55 12.86 -26.82 -4.21
C PRO A 55 13.38 -25.92 -5.36
N TRP A 56 14.43 -25.14 -5.09
CA TRP A 56 15.04 -24.18 -6.04
C TRP A 56 15.58 -24.76 -7.34
N HIS A 57 15.69 -26.09 -7.45
CA HIS A 57 16.09 -26.77 -8.68
C HIS A 57 14.95 -26.88 -9.71
N LEU A 58 13.71 -26.59 -9.30
CA LEU A 58 12.51 -26.61 -10.14
C LEU A 58 12.00 -25.18 -10.39
N PRO A 59 11.43 -24.89 -11.57
CA PRO A 59 10.68 -23.65 -11.79
C PRO A 59 9.47 -23.59 -10.86
N LEU A 60 9.01 -22.37 -10.50
CA LEU A 60 7.90 -22.22 -9.55
C LEU A 60 6.64 -22.99 -9.98
N SER A 61 6.36 -23.06 -11.29
CA SER A 61 5.20 -23.80 -11.85
C SER A 61 5.16 -25.29 -11.48
N GLU A 62 6.30 -25.89 -11.12
CA GLU A 62 6.44 -27.32 -10.82
C GLU A 62 6.51 -27.62 -9.30
N TRP A 63 6.32 -26.62 -8.44
CA TRP A 63 6.45 -26.81 -6.98
C TRP A 63 5.25 -27.51 -6.35
N GLU A 64 4.10 -27.58 -7.04
CA GLU A 64 2.90 -28.24 -6.51
C GLU A 64 3.17 -29.71 -6.19
N GLY A 65 2.82 -30.13 -4.97
CA GLY A 65 3.12 -31.47 -4.46
C GLY A 65 4.60 -31.73 -4.13
N LYS A 66 5.50 -30.77 -4.37
CA LYS A 66 6.95 -30.86 -4.07
C LYS A 66 7.36 -30.10 -2.80
N SER A 67 6.55 -29.12 -2.37
CA SER A 67 6.77 -28.38 -1.13
C SER A 67 5.54 -28.43 -0.23
N THR A 68 5.73 -28.79 1.04
CA THR A 68 4.68 -28.79 2.07
C THR A 68 4.34 -27.39 2.57
N ARG A 69 5.11 -26.37 2.18
CA ARG A 69 4.91 -24.98 2.61
C ARG A 69 3.94 -24.19 1.74
N LEU A 70 3.56 -24.73 0.60
CA LEU A 70 2.66 -24.04 -0.33
C LEU A 70 1.31 -23.81 0.33
N VAL A 71 0.82 -22.59 0.23
CA VAL A 71 -0.49 -22.18 0.72
C VAL A 71 -1.26 -21.47 -0.38
N GLN A 72 -2.58 -21.60 -0.35
CA GLN A 72 -3.47 -20.88 -1.25
C GLN A 72 -3.96 -19.62 -0.56
N VAL A 73 -3.84 -18.49 -1.25
CA VAL A 73 -4.37 -17.19 -0.79
C VAL A 73 -5.21 -16.56 -1.90
N PRO A 74 -6.18 -15.69 -1.56
CA PRO A 74 -6.85 -14.88 -2.56
C PRO A 74 -5.81 -14.03 -3.32
N ARG A 75 -5.67 -14.26 -4.62
CA ARG A 75 -4.70 -13.56 -5.46
C ARG A 75 -5.36 -12.98 -6.71
N GLY A 76 -4.79 -11.89 -7.21
CA GLY A 76 -5.14 -11.33 -8.52
C GLY A 76 -4.53 -12.15 -9.67
N LEU A 77 -4.85 -11.73 -10.90
CA LEU A 77 -4.11 -12.17 -12.07
C LEU A 77 -2.71 -11.57 -12.03
N SER A 78 -1.70 -12.37 -12.32
CA SER A 78 -0.30 -11.95 -12.42
C SER A 78 0.22 -12.35 -13.79
N ARG A 79 1.04 -11.48 -14.40
CA ARG A 79 1.77 -11.78 -15.64
C ARG A 79 2.88 -12.81 -15.43
N HIS A 80 3.41 -12.87 -14.21
CA HIS A 80 4.49 -13.78 -13.80
C HIS A 80 3.95 -14.88 -12.88
N GLU A 81 4.66 -16.00 -12.81
CA GLU A 81 4.31 -17.09 -11.88
C GLU A 81 4.55 -16.62 -10.44
N VAL A 82 3.50 -16.76 -9.60
CA VAL A 82 3.54 -16.32 -8.20
C VAL A 82 3.00 -17.41 -7.30
N LEU A 83 3.86 -17.89 -6.40
CA LEU A 83 3.50 -18.85 -5.36
C LEU A 83 3.53 -18.22 -3.98
N PHE A 84 2.81 -18.84 -3.05
CA PHE A 84 2.78 -18.40 -1.66
C PHE A 84 3.24 -19.52 -0.75
N VAL A 85 4.13 -19.18 0.17
CA VAL A 85 4.69 -20.13 1.15
C VAL A 85 4.44 -19.64 2.56
N SER A 86 4.16 -20.57 3.48
CA SER A 86 4.01 -20.27 4.89
C SER A 86 5.23 -20.68 5.71
N TYR A 87 5.69 -19.75 6.55
CA TYR A 87 6.65 -20.02 7.62
C TYR A 87 6.02 -19.59 8.96
N GLY A 88 5.51 -20.58 9.70
CA GLY A 88 4.80 -20.33 10.95
C GLY A 88 3.48 -19.60 10.71
N LYS A 89 3.38 -18.35 11.18
CA LYS A 89 2.18 -17.50 10.99
C LYS A 89 2.31 -16.51 9.84
N THR A 90 3.49 -16.42 9.22
CA THR A 90 3.78 -15.44 8.18
C THR A 90 3.70 -16.11 6.81
N ILE A 91 3.11 -15.41 5.84
CA ILE A 91 3.04 -15.83 4.45
C ILE A 91 3.98 -14.95 3.63
N TYR A 92 4.65 -15.56 2.64
CA TYR A 92 5.52 -14.89 1.70
C TYR A 92 5.06 -15.17 0.27
N ALA A 93 5.16 -14.19 -0.61
CA ALA A 93 4.93 -14.35 -2.03
C ALA A 93 6.28 -14.49 -2.75
N LEU A 94 6.37 -15.46 -3.65
CA LEU A 94 7.53 -15.75 -4.48
C LEU A 94 7.15 -15.46 -5.91
N LYS A 95 7.78 -14.48 -6.54
CA LYS A 95 7.53 -14.05 -7.93
C LYS A 95 8.75 -14.41 -8.78
N GLU A 96 8.58 -15.32 -9.74
CA GLU A 96 9.65 -15.70 -10.68
C GLU A 96 9.81 -14.65 -11.78
N LEU A 97 11.05 -14.21 -12.02
CA LEU A 97 11.39 -13.12 -12.93
C LEU A 97 12.74 -13.38 -13.62
N PRO A 98 12.95 -12.83 -14.83
CA PRO A 98 14.29 -12.73 -15.40
C PRO A 98 15.27 -11.99 -14.45
N PRO A 99 16.54 -12.41 -14.32
CA PRO A 99 17.45 -11.90 -13.29
C PRO A 99 17.59 -10.38 -13.20
N ARG A 100 17.62 -9.69 -14.35
CA ARG A 100 17.73 -8.22 -14.39
C ARG A 100 16.46 -7.54 -13.86
N LEU A 101 15.30 -8.10 -14.18
CA LEU A 101 14.01 -7.56 -13.73
C LEU A 101 13.81 -7.82 -12.24
N GLY A 102 14.14 -9.02 -11.75
CA GLY A 102 14.08 -9.34 -10.32
C GLY A 102 14.98 -8.43 -9.47
N GLN A 103 16.21 -8.15 -9.93
CA GLN A 103 17.09 -7.20 -9.23
C GLN A 103 16.51 -5.79 -9.20
N ARG A 104 16.03 -5.28 -10.34
CA ARG A 104 15.44 -3.93 -10.45
C ARG A 104 14.19 -3.79 -9.57
N GLU A 105 13.30 -4.78 -9.58
CA GLU A 105 12.08 -4.76 -8.77
C GLU A 105 12.39 -4.85 -7.27
N TYR A 106 13.37 -5.69 -6.88
CA TYR A 106 13.84 -5.75 -5.50
C TYR A 106 14.37 -4.38 -5.02
N GLU A 107 15.24 -3.73 -5.81
CA GLU A 107 15.78 -2.41 -5.49
C GLU A 107 14.69 -1.32 -5.42
N ALA A 108 13.72 -1.35 -6.33
CA ALA A 108 12.61 -0.42 -6.33
C ALA A 108 11.72 -0.55 -5.07
N LEU A 109 11.36 -1.79 -4.69
CA LEU A 109 10.60 -2.04 -3.46
C LEU A 109 11.38 -1.65 -2.20
N ARG A 110 12.71 -1.83 -2.20
CA ARG A 110 13.58 -1.36 -1.11
C ARG A 110 13.57 0.17 -1.00
N GLY A 111 13.66 0.87 -2.13
CA GLY A 111 13.58 2.34 -2.17
C GLY A 111 12.21 2.89 -1.74
N LEU A 112 11.12 2.20 -2.09
CA LEU A 112 9.78 2.52 -1.59
C LEU A 112 9.70 2.39 -0.07
N GLU A 113 10.24 1.30 0.49
CA GLU A 113 10.26 1.06 1.94
C GLU A 113 11.09 2.11 2.69
N GLU A 114 12.27 2.47 2.17
CA GLU A 114 13.12 3.52 2.76
C GLU A 114 12.45 4.89 2.80
N ARG A 115 11.49 5.14 1.90
CA ARG A 115 10.66 6.35 1.86
C ARG A 115 9.32 6.20 2.57
N GLU A 116 9.12 5.09 3.29
CA GLU A 116 7.87 4.75 3.98
C GLU A 116 6.61 4.80 3.09
N LEU A 117 6.80 4.46 1.81
CA LEU A 117 5.73 4.44 0.83
C LEU A 117 4.91 3.15 0.91
N PRO A 118 3.60 3.21 0.64
CA PRO A 118 2.70 2.07 0.79
C PRO A 118 2.90 1.04 -0.34
N ALA A 119 3.82 0.11 -0.12
CA ALA A 119 4.10 -1.02 -1.00
C ALA A 119 4.37 -2.30 -0.21
N VAL A 120 4.38 -3.44 -0.90
CA VAL A 120 4.77 -4.72 -0.30
C VAL A 120 6.25 -4.72 0.08
N MET A 121 6.56 -5.38 1.19
CA MET A 121 7.92 -5.44 1.72
C MET A 121 8.75 -6.47 0.95
N ALA A 122 9.82 -6.03 0.28
CA ALA A 122 10.84 -6.92 -0.26
C ALA A 122 11.62 -7.58 0.89
N VAL A 123 11.57 -8.91 0.94
CA VAL A 123 12.20 -9.76 1.97
C VAL A 123 13.52 -10.31 1.49
N GLY A 124 13.59 -10.69 0.22
CA GLY A 124 14.79 -11.24 -0.37
C GLY A 124 14.70 -11.40 -1.87
N LEU A 125 15.86 -11.69 -2.47
CA LEU A 125 16.02 -12.00 -3.88
C LEU A 125 16.86 -13.28 -4.00
N VAL A 126 16.32 -14.25 -4.71
CA VAL A 126 16.96 -15.53 -4.99
C VAL A 126 17.39 -15.56 -6.44
N ARG A 127 18.54 -16.16 -6.73
CA ARG A 127 18.93 -16.61 -8.07
C ARG A 127 19.08 -18.11 -8.06
N ALA A 128 18.44 -18.77 -9.01
CA ALA A 128 18.46 -20.22 -9.11
C ALA A 128 18.58 -20.64 -10.57
N ARG A 129 19.17 -21.80 -10.79
CA ARG A 129 19.22 -22.45 -12.11
C ARG A 129 18.26 -23.63 -12.10
N THR A 130 17.14 -23.48 -12.80
CA THR A 130 16.08 -24.49 -12.83
C THR A 130 16.31 -25.47 -13.98
N VAL A 131 15.87 -26.71 -13.81
CA VAL A 131 15.80 -27.67 -14.92
C VAL A 131 14.35 -27.74 -15.37
N SER A 132 14.08 -27.54 -16.65
CA SER A 132 12.82 -27.91 -17.28
C SER A 132 13.05 -29.08 -18.23
N GLU A 133 11.99 -29.82 -18.55
CA GLU A 133 12.05 -30.99 -19.46
C GLU A 133 12.62 -30.63 -20.85
N ASP A 134 12.54 -29.36 -21.27
CA ASP A 134 12.87 -28.89 -22.62
C ASP A 134 14.18 -28.07 -22.72
N ALA A 135 14.80 -27.63 -21.62
CA ALA A 135 16.01 -26.80 -21.68
C ALA A 135 16.92 -26.90 -20.44
N ALA A 136 18.22 -26.95 -20.71
CA ALA A 136 19.26 -26.84 -19.70
C ALA A 136 19.36 -25.41 -19.14
N GLY A 137 18.84 -25.21 -17.93
CA GLY A 137 19.44 -24.34 -16.92
C GLY A 137 19.57 -22.86 -17.25
N GLU A 138 18.53 -22.16 -17.70
CA GLU A 138 18.57 -20.69 -17.64
C GLU A 138 18.51 -20.25 -16.16
N GLU A 139 19.32 -19.26 -15.81
CA GLU A 139 19.29 -18.71 -14.46
C GLU A 139 18.10 -17.75 -14.34
N THR A 140 17.21 -18.04 -13.40
CA THR A 140 16.07 -17.19 -13.05
C THR A 140 16.32 -16.49 -11.73
N SER A 141 15.52 -15.46 -11.46
CA SER A 141 15.45 -14.86 -10.15
C SER A 141 14.06 -15.04 -9.55
N VAL A 142 14.00 -15.16 -8.22
CA VAL A 142 12.73 -15.18 -7.49
C VAL A 142 12.76 -14.07 -6.45
N LEU A 143 11.86 -13.09 -6.63
CA LEU A 143 11.63 -12.03 -5.67
C LEU A 143 10.73 -12.57 -4.56
N ILE A 144 11.20 -12.44 -3.31
CA ILE A 144 10.46 -12.82 -2.11
C ILE A 144 9.91 -11.54 -1.47
N THR A 145 8.59 -11.43 -1.38
CA THR A 145 7.93 -10.35 -0.63
C THR A 145 7.13 -10.91 0.54
N ARG A 146 6.98 -10.10 1.59
CA ARG A 146 6.05 -10.46 2.67
C ARG A 146 4.63 -10.27 2.17
N PHE A 147 3.78 -11.27 2.36
CA PHE A 147 2.36 -11.15 2.05
C PHE A 147 1.72 -10.07 2.92
N LEU A 148 0.92 -9.19 2.31
CA LEU A 148 0.19 -8.15 3.02
C LEU A 148 -1.05 -8.78 3.68
N GLU A 149 -0.92 -9.09 4.96
CA GLU A 149 -2.00 -9.66 5.78
C GLU A 149 -3.23 -8.73 5.77
N GLY A 150 -4.44 -9.30 5.77
CA GLY A 150 -5.69 -8.53 5.73
C GLY A 150 -5.97 -7.77 4.42
N SER A 151 -5.12 -7.91 3.41
CA SER A 151 -5.34 -7.32 2.10
C SER A 151 -6.30 -8.14 1.23
N LEU A 152 -6.95 -7.44 0.30
CA LEU A 152 -7.91 -7.98 -0.64
C LEU A 152 -7.51 -7.54 -2.06
N PRO A 153 -7.43 -8.48 -3.02
CA PRO A 153 -7.37 -8.13 -4.43
C PRO A 153 -8.64 -7.39 -4.86
N TYR A 154 -8.53 -6.46 -5.81
CA TYR A 154 -9.67 -5.62 -6.23
C TYR A 154 -10.89 -6.46 -6.67
N ARG A 155 -10.69 -7.57 -7.38
CA ARG A 155 -11.78 -8.44 -7.85
C ARG A 155 -12.65 -8.96 -6.70
N THR A 156 -12.05 -9.26 -5.56
CA THR A 156 -12.77 -9.69 -4.35
C THR A 156 -13.70 -8.59 -3.82
N LEU A 157 -13.35 -7.32 -3.98
CA LEU A 157 -14.20 -6.19 -3.60
C LEU A 157 -15.43 -6.05 -4.51
N PHE A 158 -15.36 -6.56 -5.74
CA PHE A 158 -16.43 -6.45 -6.73
C PHE A 158 -17.32 -7.69 -6.82
N MET A 159 -16.74 -8.87 -6.67
CA MET A 159 -17.48 -10.13 -6.68
C MET A 159 -18.39 -10.31 -5.46
N ASN A 160 -18.10 -9.61 -4.35
CA ASN A 160 -18.84 -9.77 -3.10
C ASN A 160 -19.88 -8.66 -2.90
N GLN A 161 -21.15 -9.06 -2.81
CA GLN A 161 -22.32 -8.19 -2.58
C GLN A 161 -22.45 -7.59 -1.16
N GLY A 162 -21.42 -7.73 -0.31
CA GLY A 162 -21.34 -7.05 0.99
C GLY A 162 -20.38 -5.87 1.01
N LEU A 163 -19.65 -5.64 -0.09
CA LEU A 163 -18.54 -4.68 -0.16
C LEU A 163 -18.84 -3.44 -1.02
N GLU A 164 -20.10 -3.25 -1.40
CA GLU A 164 -20.65 -2.08 -2.12
C GLU A 164 -20.13 -0.77 -1.53
N ARG A 165 -20.16 -0.66 -0.20
CA ARG A 165 -19.74 0.54 0.54
C ARG A 165 -18.27 0.91 0.33
N TYR A 166 -17.43 -0.04 -0.08
CA TYR A 166 -16.00 0.18 -0.29
C TYR A 166 -15.66 0.59 -1.71
N ARG A 167 -16.63 0.61 -2.63
CA ARG A 167 -16.39 0.91 -4.04
C ARG A 167 -16.03 2.38 -4.29
N GLU A 168 -16.73 3.31 -3.64
CA GLU A 168 -16.33 4.74 -3.67
C GLU A 168 -15.00 4.98 -2.94
N ARG A 169 -14.74 4.20 -1.89
CA ARG A 169 -13.53 4.27 -1.06
C ARG A 169 -12.29 3.76 -1.80
N LEU A 170 -12.48 2.86 -2.76
CA LEU A 170 -11.41 2.37 -3.61
C LEU A 170 -10.79 3.49 -4.44
N LEU A 171 -11.61 4.39 -4.99
CA LEU A 171 -11.12 5.49 -5.81
C LEU A 171 -10.28 6.47 -4.98
N ASP A 172 -10.70 6.74 -3.74
CA ASP A 172 -9.94 7.56 -2.79
C ASP A 172 -8.63 6.88 -2.39
N ALA A 173 -8.66 5.57 -2.16
CA ALA A 173 -7.47 4.79 -1.82
C ALA A 173 -6.44 4.79 -2.96
N MET A 174 -6.88 4.62 -4.22
CA MET A 174 -6.04 4.69 -5.41
C MET A 174 -5.44 6.09 -5.60
N ALA A 175 -6.26 7.14 -5.53
CA ALA A 175 -5.80 8.52 -5.65
C ALA A 175 -4.79 8.86 -4.54
N SER A 176 -5.09 8.45 -3.30
CA SER A 176 -4.21 8.59 -2.14
C SER A 176 -2.86 7.90 -2.35
N LEU A 177 -2.87 6.65 -2.83
CA LEU A 177 -1.67 5.87 -3.14
C LEU A 177 -0.80 6.62 -4.15
N LEU A 178 -1.37 7.04 -5.28
CA LEU A 178 -0.64 7.79 -6.30
C LEU A 178 -0.05 9.11 -5.79
N VAL A 179 -0.82 9.89 -5.02
CA VAL A 179 -0.29 11.12 -4.41
C VAL A 179 0.91 10.81 -3.52
N ARG A 180 0.82 9.78 -2.67
CA ARG A 180 1.93 9.38 -1.79
C ARG A 180 3.17 8.97 -2.58
N LEU A 181 3.01 8.11 -3.59
CA LEU A 181 4.11 7.68 -4.46
C LEU A 181 4.77 8.88 -5.15
N HIS A 182 3.97 9.77 -5.72
CA HIS A 182 4.48 10.94 -6.44
C HIS A 182 5.15 11.98 -5.54
N LEU A 183 4.63 12.20 -4.32
CA LEU A 183 5.30 13.03 -3.31
C LEU A 183 6.65 12.44 -2.93
N GLY A 184 6.71 11.11 -2.79
CA GLY A 184 7.94 10.38 -2.55
C GLY A 184 8.78 10.13 -3.80
N GLY A 185 8.61 10.88 -4.88
CA GLY A 185 9.48 10.82 -6.06
C GLY A 185 9.41 9.52 -6.88
N PHE A 186 8.37 8.70 -6.70
CA PHE A 186 8.24 7.39 -7.33
C PHE A 186 7.30 7.44 -8.53
N TYR A 187 7.84 7.19 -9.73
CA TYR A 187 7.06 6.99 -10.95
C TYR A 187 6.73 5.49 -11.07
N TRP A 188 5.45 5.14 -11.12
CA TRP A 188 5.03 3.73 -11.08
C TRP A 188 5.14 3.06 -12.44
N GLY A 189 4.59 3.67 -13.49
CA GLY A 189 4.66 3.19 -14.87
C GLY A 189 3.79 1.97 -15.19
N ASP A 190 3.14 1.37 -14.19
CA ASP A 190 2.17 0.26 -14.35
C ASP A 190 1.08 0.31 -13.27
N CYS A 191 0.58 1.52 -12.99
CA CYS A 191 -0.51 1.74 -12.05
C CYS A 191 -1.78 1.06 -12.56
N SER A 192 -2.28 0.06 -11.82
CA SER A 192 -3.46 -0.72 -12.20
C SER A 192 -4.16 -1.29 -10.97
N LEU A 193 -5.43 -1.70 -11.13
CA LEU A 193 -6.18 -2.37 -10.07
C LEU A 193 -5.59 -3.75 -9.72
N SER A 194 -5.00 -4.44 -10.70
CA SER A 194 -4.35 -5.74 -10.50
C SER A 194 -3.04 -5.63 -9.72
N ASN A 195 -2.31 -4.53 -9.90
CA ASN A 195 -1.06 -4.25 -9.18
C ASN A 195 -1.30 -3.49 -7.87
N THR A 196 -2.56 -3.44 -7.40
CA THR A 196 -2.93 -2.77 -6.15
C THR A 196 -3.62 -3.75 -5.19
N LEU A 197 -3.14 -3.79 -3.95
CA LEU A 197 -3.81 -4.48 -2.85
C LEU A 197 -4.50 -3.46 -1.95
N PHE A 198 -5.69 -3.84 -1.46
CA PHE A 198 -6.49 -2.99 -0.58
C PHE A 198 -6.60 -3.62 0.79
N ARG A 199 -6.29 -2.83 1.82
CA ARG A 199 -6.42 -3.23 3.22
C ARG A 199 -7.44 -2.33 3.90
N ARG A 200 -8.15 -2.86 4.89
CA ARG A 200 -9.10 -2.06 5.68
C ARG A 200 -8.34 -1.10 6.57
N ASP A 201 -8.85 0.12 6.64
CA ASP A 201 -8.32 1.17 7.49
C ASP A 201 -9.48 1.88 8.20
N ALA A 202 -9.92 1.34 9.33
CA ALA A 202 -10.98 1.92 10.17
C ALA A 202 -12.25 2.30 9.38
N GLY A 203 -12.80 1.32 8.67
CA GLY A 203 -13.99 1.50 7.85
C GLY A 203 -13.70 2.01 6.44
N GLU A 204 -12.53 2.61 6.17
CA GLU A 204 -12.05 2.98 4.84
C GLU A 204 -11.15 1.90 4.22
N LEU A 205 -10.52 2.22 3.08
CA LEU A 205 -9.48 1.41 2.44
C LEU A 205 -8.17 2.17 2.33
N GLN A 206 -7.06 1.47 2.59
CA GLN A 206 -5.71 1.87 2.24
C GLN A 206 -5.21 0.98 1.10
N ALA A 207 -4.64 1.60 0.07
CA ALA A 207 -4.09 0.91 -1.09
C ALA A 207 -2.56 0.80 -0.99
N TYR A 208 -2.02 -0.29 -1.54
CA TYR A 208 -0.60 -0.62 -1.58
C TYR A 208 -0.19 -1.09 -2.97
N ALA A 209 0.96 -0.61 -3.45
CA ALA A 209 1.57 -1.09 -4.68
C ALA A 209 2.24 -2.46 -4.45
N VAL A 210 2.06 -3.40 -5.38
CA VAL A 210 2.70 -4.73 -5.30
C VAL A 210 3.76 -4.98 -6.36
N ASP A 211 3.68 -4.28 -7.48
CA ASP A 211 4.57 -4.44 -8.62
C ASP A 211 5.32 -3.13 -8.87
N ALA A 212 6.63 -3.22 -8.98
CA ALA A 212 7.53 -2.09 -9.23
C ALA A 212 8.44 -2.33 -10.45
N GLU A 213 8.14 -3.31 -11.31
CA GLU A 213 8.99 -3.71 -12.44
C GLU A 213 9.31 -2.58 -13.42
N THR A 214 8.31 -1.74 -13.72
CA THR A 214 8.40 -0.61 -14.67
C THR A 214 8.73 0.71 -13.99
N SER A 215 8.98 0.69 -12.68
CA SER A 215 9.07 1.91 -11.89
C SER A 215 10.42 2.61 -11.98
N GLU A 216 10.43 3.88 -11.59
CA GLU A 216 11.62 4.71 -11.45
C GLU A 216 11.55 5.56 -10.18
N ILE A 217 12.70 5.72 -9.53
CA ILE A 217 12.85 6.54 -8.33
C ILE A 217 13.65 7.79 -8.67
N HIS A 218 13.07 8.95 -8.37
CA HIS A 218 13.67 10.26 -8.56
C HIS A 218 13.74 11.01 -7.23
N GLU A 219 14.53 12.07 -7.13
CA GLU A 219 14.46 12.97 -5.97
C GLU A 219 13.09 13.66 -5.90
N LYS A 220 12.60 14.10 -7.07
CA LYS A 220 11.27 14.68 -7.25
C LYS A 220 10.79 14.40 -8.67
N LEU A 221 9.52 14.03 -8.80
CA LEU A 221 8.91 13.88 -10.12
C LEU A 221 8.63 15.24 -10.77
N SER A 222 8.84 15.29 -12.09
CA SER A 222 8.33 16.35 -12.95
C SER A 222 6.82 16.24 -13.14
N ASP A 223 6.17 17.34 -13.52
CA ASP A 223 4.73 17.34 -13.83
C ASP A 223 4.41 16.40 -15.00
N GLY A 224 5.29 16.31 -16.00
CA GLY A 224 5.14 15.41 -17.15
C GLY A 224 5.17 13.92 -16.75
N GLN A 225 6.07 13.52 -15.85
CA GLN A 225 6.11 12.15 -15.32
C GLN A 225 4.81 11.81 -14.57
N ARG A 226 4.32 12.72 -13.72
CA ARG A 226 3.07 12.52 -12.98
C ARG A 226 1.87 12.40 -13.93
N GLN A 227 1.79 13.26 -14.94
CA GLN A 227 0.73 13.22 -15.95
C GLN A 227 0.76 11.91 -16.74
N GLN A 228 1.94 11.42 -17.11
CA GLN A 228 2.09 10.14 -17.79
C GLN A 228 1.60 8.97 -16.93
N ASP A 229 1.94 8.94 -15.64
CA ASP A 229 1.49 7.86 -14.74
C ASP A 229 -0.04 7.88 -14.56
N LEU A 230 -0.66 9.06 -14.55
CA LEU A 230 -2.12 9.20 -14.53
C LEU A 230 -2.78 8.74 -15.83
N LEU A 231 -2.14 8.92 -16.99
CA LEU A 231 -2.66 8.43 -18.28
C LEU A 231 -2.62 6.91 -18.31
N ILE A 232 -1.49 6.32 -17.90
CA ILE A 232 -1.33 4.86 -17.78
C ILE A 232 -2.39 4.30 -16.81
N MET A 233 -2.59 4.93 -15.65
CA MET A 233 -3.59 4.51 -14.69
C MET A 233 -5.00 4.50 -15.29
N GLU A 234 -5.41 5.54 -16.02
CA GLU A 234 -6.74 5.60 -16.63
C GLU A 234 -6.97 4.44 -17.61
N GLU A 235 -5.99 4.18 -18.49
CA GLU A 235 -6.05 3.09 -19.47
C GLU A 235 -6.11 1.72 -18.78
N ASN A 236 -5.21 1.48 -17.82
CA ASN A 236 -5.12 0.23 -17.09
C ASN A 236 -6.36 -0.06 -16.23
N VAL A 237 -6.91 0.96 -15.57
CA VAL A 237 -8.14 0.83 -14.78
C VAL A 237 -9.32 0.51 -15.69
N ALA A 238 -9.45 1.21 -16.82
CA ALA A 238 -10.51 0.94 -17.79
C ALA A 238 -10.42 -0.49 -18.33
N GLY A 239 -9.22 -0.94 -18.74
CA GLY A 239 -8.99 -2.31 -19.19
C GLY A 239 -9.33 -3.35 -18.12
N GLY A 240 -8.83 -3.16 -16.90
CA GLY A 240 -9.08 -4.08 -15.78
C GLY A 240 -10.54 -4.15 -15.33
N LEU A 241 -11.32 -3.08 -15.53
CA LEU A 241 -12.77 -3.06 -15.29
C LEU A 241 -13.55 -3.66 -16.47
N ALA A 242 -13.14 -3.43 -17.71
CA ALA A 242 -13.74 -4.06 -18.89
C ALA A 242 -13.64 -5.60 -18.81
N ASP A 243 -12.45 -6.11 -18.46
CA ASP A 243 -12.22 -7.53 -18.23
C ASP A 243 -13.10 -8.09 -17.12
N LEU A 244 -13.29 -7.30 -16.05
CA LEU A 244 -14.15 -7.70 -14.93
C LEU A 244 -15.62 -7.71 -15.35
N ALA A 245 -16.07 -6.73 -16.14
CA ALA A 245 -17.44 -6.62 -16.64
C ALA A 245 -17.83 -7.78 -17.56
N ALA A 246 -16.86 -8.40 -18.23
CA ALA A 246 -17.08 -9.59 -19.04
C ALA A 246 -17.41 -10.84 -18.21
N VAL A 247 -17.01 -10.87 -16.93
CA VAL A 247 -17.17 -12.03 -16.03
C VAL A 247 -18.29 -11.80 -15.00
N VAL A 248 -18.45 -10.57 -14.51
CA VAL A 248 -19.44 -10.23 -13.50
C VAL A 248 -20.19 -8.95 -13.86
N GLN A 249 -21.44 -8.85 -13.44
CA GLN A 249 -22.19 -7.62 -13.61
C GLN A 249 -21.60 -6.53 -12.73
N LEU A 250 -21.04 -5.49 -13.36
CA LEU A 250 -20.53 -4.35 -12.62
C LEU A 250 -21.66 -3.58 -11.93
N PRO A 251 -21.41 -3.04 -10.74
CA PRO A 251 -22.33 -2.14 -10.06
C PRO A 251 -22.55 -0.86 -10.87
N ARG A 252 -23.77 -0.28 -10.82
CA ARG A 252 -24.10 0.96 -11.54
C ARG A 252 -23.19 2.16 -11.21
N ALA A 253 -22.57 2.17 -10.03
CA ALA A 253 -21.68 3.24 -9.59
C ALA A 253 -20.30 3.20 -10.28
N LEU A 254 -19.98 2.13 -11.01
CA LEU A 254 -18.69 1.96 -11.66
C LEU A 254 -18.90 1.81 -13.16
N ASP A 255 -18.74 2.93 -13.84
CA ASP A 255 -18.61 2.95 -15.27
C ASP A 255 -17.16 2.63 -15.65
N VAL A 256 -17.00 1.73 -16.63
CA VAL A 256 -15.69 1.26 -17.09
C VAL A 256 -14.80 2.41 -17.56
N TYR A 257 -15.38 3.39 -18.24
CA TYR A 257 -14.65 4.49 -18.86
C TYR A 257 -14.55 5.71 -17.95
N ASP A 258 -15.52 5.93 -17.06
CA ASP A 258 -15.46 7.08 -16.16
C ASP A 258 -14.62 6.82 -14.90
N THR A 259 -14.43 5.56 -14.47
CA THR A 259 -13.77 5.27 -13.19
C THR A 259 -12.33 5.81 -13.13
N GLY A 260 -11.52 5.61 -14.19
CA GLY A 260 -10.17 6.16 -14.28
C GLY A 260 -10.14 7.69 -14.14
N PRO A 261 -10.89 8.44 -14.98
CA PRO A 261 -11.04 9.90 -14.86
C PRO A 261 -11.48 10.38 -13.47
N HIS A 262 -12.35 9.64 -12.78
CA HIS A 262 -12.73 9.97 -11.41
C HIS A 262 -11.57 9.84 -10.42
N ILE A 263 -10.73 8.81 -10.57
CA ILE A 263 -9.49 8.66 -9.77
C ILE A 263 -8.53 9.81 -10.06
N ARG A 264 -8.30 10.15 -11.34
CA ARG A 264 -7.45 11.29 -11.72
C ARG A 264 -7.95 12.57 -11.07
N LYS A 265 -9.24 12.88 -11.16
CA LYS A 265 -9.81 14.10 -10.57
C LYS A 265 -9.57 14.18 -9.07
N ARG A 266 -9.76 13.09 -8.34
CA ARG A 266 -9.50 13.03 -6.88
C ARG A 266 -8.02 13.19 -6.56
N TYR A 267 -7.15 12.58 -7.37
CA TYR A 267 -5.70 12.77 -7.28
C TYR A 267 -5.32 14.25 -7.49
N GLU A 268 -5.85 14.90 -8.53
CA GLU A 268 -5.55 16.29 -8.86
C GLU A 268 -6.03 17.23 -7.75
N GLN A 269 -7.25 17.06 -7.26
CA GLN A 269 -7.78 17.82 -6.12
C GLN A 269 -6.90 17.71 -4.88
N LEU A 270 -6.46 16.49 -4.55
CA LEU A 270 -5.59 16.25 -3.41
C LEU A 270 -4.20 16.87 -3.64
N TRP A 271 -3.66 16.73 -4.85
CA TRP A 271 -2.36 17.29 -5.22
C TRP A 271 -2.33 18.82 -5.18
N GLU A 272 -3.37 19.45 -5.73
CA GLU A 272 -3.59 20.89 -5.67
C GLU A 272 -3.73 21.35 -4.22
N GLU A 273 -4.56 20.66 -3.43
CA GLU A 273 -4.75 21.03 -2.03
C GLU A 273 -3.46 20.92 -1.23
N ILE A 274 -2.56 19.98 -1.54
CA ILE A 274 -1.24 19.85 -0.90
C ILE A 274 -0.28 20.96 -1.34
N ASN A 275 -0.22 21.25 -2.64
CA ASN A 275 0.73 22.19 -3.22
C ASN A 275 0.22 23.65 -3.24
N LYS A 276 -0.97 23.89 -2.72
CA LYS A 276 -1.59 25.21 -2.65
C LYS A 276 -0.70 26.20 -1.92
N GLU A 277 -0.45 27.32 -2.59
CA GLU A 277 0.21 28.47 -2.01
C GLU A 277 -0.83 29.45 -1.50
N ILE A 278 -0.59 30.01 -0.31
CA ILE A 278 -1.52 30.98 0.29
C ILE A 278 -0.80 32.31 0.54
N PRO A 279 -1.43 33.46 0.22
CA PRO A 279 -0.92 34.75 0.67
C PRO A 279 -1.16 34.88 2.17
N VAL A 280 -0.19 35.40 2.90
CA VAL A 280 -0.21 35.62 4.35
C VAL A 280 0.31 37.02 4.61
N ALA A 281 -0.52 37.90 5.19
CA ALA A 281 -0.03 39.21 5.62
C ALA A 281 0.82 39.08 6.89
N LYS A 282 1.65 40.09 7.18
CA LYS A 282 2.60 40.08 8.32
C LYS A 282 1.97 39.80 9.70
N ASN A 283 0.70 40.17 9.89
CA ASN A 283 -0.06 39.96 11.12
C ASN A 283 -0.98 38.72 11.09
N GLU A 284 -0.93 37.89 10.05
CA GLU A 284 -1.82 36.75 9.84
C GLU A 284 -1.14 35.39 10.14
N SER A 285 -0.30 35.32 11.18
CA SER A 285 0.38 34.07 11.56
C SER A 285 -0.60 32.91 11.88
N TYR A 286 -1.86 33.21 12.20
CA TYR A 286 -2.90 32.20 12.38
C TYR A 286 -3.15 31.38 11.10
N ARG A 287 -3.02 31.99 9.90
CA ARG A 287 -3.22 31.31 8.61
C ARG A 287 -2.19 30.21 8.37
N ILE A 288 -0.97 30.40 8.88
CA ILE A 288 0.08 29.37 8.85
C ILE A 288 -0.39 28.16 9.66
N HIS A 289 -0.88 28.38 10.88
CA HIS A 289 -1.35 27.31 11.75
C HIS A 289 -2.64 26.64 11.24
N GLU A 290 -3.54 27.38 10.61
CA GLU A 290 -4.71 26.81 9.93
C GLU A 290 -4.32 25.94 8.76
N ARG A 291 -3.34 26.37 7.96
CA ARG A 291 -2.83 25.61 6.83
C ARG A 291 -2.16 24.31 7.26
N ILE A 292 -1.31 24.36 8.29
CA ILE A 292 -0.67 23.16 8.86
C ILE A 292 -1.76 22.22 9.41
N ARG A 293 -2.75 22.73 10.14
CA ARG A 293 -3.85 21.91 10.66
C ARG A 293 -4.67 21.26 9.55
N ALA A 294 -5.02 22.00 8.50
CA ALA A 294 -5.76 21.45 7.37
C ALA A 294 -5.00 20.30 6.68
N LEU A 295 -3.67 20.39 6.55
CA LEU A 295 -2.84 19.32 6.00
C LEU A 295 -2.74 18.12 6.94
N ASN A 296 -2.58 18.36 8.24
CA ASN A 296 -2.57 17.32 9.26
C ASN A 296 -3.92 16.58 9.31
N ASP A 297 -5.05 17.28 9.18
CA ASP A 297 -6.40 16.68 9.14
C ASP A 297 -6.59 15.74 7.93
N LEU A 298 -5.83 15.97 6.84
CA LEU A 298 -5.75 15.08 5.67
C LEU A 298 -4.75 13.92 5.85
N GLY A 299 -3.99 13.93 6.95
CA GLY A 299 -2.98 12.94 7.33
C GLY A 299 -1.55 13.26 6.89
N PHE A 300 -1.28 14.46 6.34
CA PHE A 300 0.05 14.83 5.86
C PHE A 300 0.92 15.43 6.96
N SER A 301 2.18 15.02 6.98
CA SER A 301 3.21 15.60 7.85
C SER A 301 3.86 16.79 7.14
N VAL A 302 3.79 17.97 7.77
CA VAL A 302 4.48 19.17 7.28
C VAL A 302 5.88 19.21 7.87
N GLY A 303 6.90 19.12 7.03
CA GLY A 303 8.30 19.24 7.44
C GLY A 303 8.74 20.69 7.56
N GLU A 304 8.52 21.47 6.50
CA GLU A 304 8.98 22.85 6.42
C GLU A 304 7.91 23.79 5.86
N VAL A 305 8.03 25.07 6.19
CA VAL A 305 7.17 26.15 5.70
C VAL A 305 8.05 27.23 5.08
N ASP A 306 7.89 27.43 3.78
CA ASP A 306 8.55 28.48 3.02
C ASP A 306 7.67 29.73 2.97
N LEU A 307 8.24 30.87 3.36
CA LEU A 307 7.60 32.18 3.27
C LEU A 307 8.42 33.09 2.36
N VAL A 308 7.90 33.40 1.18
CA VAL A 308 8.58 34.24 0.18
C VAL A 308 7.80 35.54 -0.02
N ALA A 309 8.46 36.68 -0.19
CA ALA A 309 7.77 37.94 -0.47
C ALA A 309 6.85 37.82 -1.70
N HIS A 310 5.61 38.32 -1.58
CA HIS A 310 4.68 38.29 -2.70
C HIS A 310 5.10 39.33 -3.76
N PRO A 311 5.27 38.94 -5.04
CA PRO A 311 5.62 39.89 -6.08
C PRO A 311 4.56 41.00 -6.17
N GLY A 312 5.01 42.27 -6.15
CA GLY A 312 4.15 43.43 -6.34
C GLY A 312 3.25 43.84 -5.17
N VAL A 313 3.26 43.11 -4.04
CA VAL A 313 2.45 43.44 -2.85
C VAL A 313 3.35 43.58 -1.63
N SER A 314 3.54 44.83 -1.18
CA SER A 314 4.24 45.12 0.07
C SER A 314 3.46 44.55 1.26
N ASP A 315 4.16 43.98 2.24
CA ASP A 315 3.60 43.43 3.50
C ASP A 315 2.82 42.09 3.39
N HIS A 316 2.86 41.44 2.23
CA HIS A 316 2.34 40.08 2.03
C HIS A 316 3.45 39.08 1.69
N LEU A 317 3.38 37.90 2.31
CA LEU A 317 4.22 36.74 2.02
C LEU A 317 3.39 35.66 1.32
N ARG A 318 3.99 34.89 0.43
CA ARG A 318 3.44 33.69 -0.17
C ARG A 318 3.98 32.50 0.60
N MET A 319 3.09 31.78 1.26
CA MET A 319 3.39 30.59 2.03
C MET A 319 3.26 29.34 1.17
N ARG A 320 4.27 28.49 1.22
CA ARG A 320 4.26 27.13 0.68
C ARG A 320 4.67 26.14 1.76
N THR A 321 4.04 24.97 1.77
CA THR A 321 4.38 23.88 2.70
C THR A 321 5.16 22.79 1.97
N ILE A 322 6.19 22.25 2.62
CA ILE A 322 6.92 21.07 2.16
C ILE A 322 6.42 19.88 2.97
N ILE A 323 5.76 18.95 2.29
CA ILE A 323 5.24 17.71 2.89
C ILE A 323 6.32 16.65 2.85
N THR A 324 6.49 15.93 3.97
CA THR A 324 7.43 14.81 4.06
C THR A 324 6.75 13.48 3.71
N ASP A 325 5.58 13.23 4.28
CA ASP A 325 4.88 11.96 4.21
C ASP A 325 3.37 12.13 4.50
N ARG A 326 2.63 11.02 4.48
CA ARG A 326 1.21 10.94 4.87
C ARG A 326 1.00 9.97 6.03
N ASN A 327 1.83 10.08 7.06
CA ASN A 327 1.83 9.24 8.26
C ASN A 327 1.67 10.07 9.56
N TYR A 328 1.08 11.28 9.48
CA TYR A 328 1.02 12.22 10.61
C TYR A 328 0.37 11.60 11.86
N HIS A 329 -0.82 11.03 11.72
CA HIS A 329 -1.52 10.43 12.85
C HIS A 329 -0.86 9.13 13.29
N ARG A 330 -0.33 8.35 12.35
CA ARG A 330 0.45 7.13 12.66
C ARG A 330 1.63 7.44 13.58
N HIS A 331 2.44 8.45 13.23
CA HIS A 331 3.59 8.88 14.03
C HIS A 331 3.15 9.37 15.41
N GLN A 332 2.10 10.19 15.47
CA GLN A 332 1.59 10.69 16.74
C GLN A 332 1.09 9.58 17.66
N LEU A 333 0.28 8.65 17.13
CA LEU A 333 -0.21 7.51 17.90
C LEU A 333 0.95 6.62 18.38
N HIS A 334 1.87 6.30 17.48
CA HIS A 334 3.02 5.45 17.80
C HIS A 334 3.88 6.07 18.89
N ASN A 335 4.19 7.37 18.81
CA ASN A 335 4.97 8.07 19.82
C ASN A 335 4.28 8.11 21.20
N LEU A 336 2.95 8.11 21.23
CA LEU A 336 2.17 8.12 22.47
C LEU A 336 1.97 6.73 23.08
N THR A 337 1.92 5.68 22.26
CA THR A 337 1.39 4.37 22.67
C THR A 337 2.23 3.16 22.27
N GLY A 338 3.16 3.31 21.32
CA GLY A 338 3.87 2.22 20.68
C GLY A 338 3.03 1.40 19.68
N ILE A 339 1.74 1.69 19.52
CA ILE A 339 0.87 0.95 18.58
C ILE A 339 1.25 1.28 17.15
N VAL A 340 1.30 0.25 16.30
CA VAL A 340 1.37 0.39 14.85
C VAL A 340 -0.04 0.22 14.28
N ALA A 341 -0.51 1.22 13.54
CA ALA A 341 -1.84 1.27 12.96
C ALA A 341 -1.78 1.94 11.59
N GLU A 342 -2.83 1.76 10.78
CA GLU A 342 -3.05 2.54 9.56
C GLU A 342 -3.49 3.98 9.85
N GLU A 343 -3.48 4.87 8.85
CA GLU A 343 -3.64 6.32 9.06
C GLU A 343 -5.03 6.65 9.62
N ARG A 344 -6.11 6.08 9.08
CA ARG A 344 -7.46 6.31 9.63
C ARG A 344 -7.68 5.59 10.96
N GLN A 345 -7.13 4.39 11.13
CA GLN A 345 -7.09 3.74 12.44
C GLN A 345 -6.42 4.65 13.46
N ALA A 346 -5.28 5.26 13.13
CA ALA A 346 -4.59 6.16 14.03
C ALA A 346 -5.39 7.41 14.34
N THR A 347 -6.04 8.04 13.35
CA THR A 347 -6.96 9.16 13.57
C THR A 347 -8.08 8.78 14.55
N LEU A 348 -8.72 7.62 14.34
CA LEU A 348 -9.83 7.16 15.16
C LEU A 348 -9.38 6.88 16.61
N LEU A 349 -8.24 6.23 16.79
CA LEU A 349 -7.68 5.94 18.12
C LEU A 349 -7.25 7.23 18.84
N LEU A 350 -6.63 8.19 18.13
CA LEU A 350 -6.27 9.49 18.71
C LEU A 350 -7.51 10.28 19.15
N ASN A 351 -8.61 10.22 18.41
CA ASN A 351 -9.87 10.83 18.82
C ASN A 351 -10.40 10.23 20.12
N GLU A 352 -10.30 8.91 20.30
CA GLU A 352 -10.67 8.26 21.55
C GLU A 352 -9.76 8.68 22.73
N LEU A 353 -8.46 8.87 22.48
CA LEU A 353 -7.55 9.44 23.49
C LEU A 353 -7.95 10.87 23.89
N GLN A 354 -8.36 11.69 22.93
CA GLN A 354 -8.82 13.05 23.17
C GLN A 354 -10.11 13.07 24.00
N GLU A 355 -11.05 12.17 23.70
CA GLU A 355 -12.30 12.01 24.45
C GLU A 355 -12.03 11.59 25.90
N LEU A 356 -11.16 10.60 26.11
CA LEU A 356 -10.77 10.18 27.45
C LEU A 356 -10.06 11.33 28.20
N ARG A 357 -9.16 12.05 27.54
CA ARG A 357 -8.49 13.22 28.14
C ARG A 357 -9.49 14.27 28.61
N ALA A 358 -10.50 14.58 27.79
CA ALA A 358 -11.54 15.54 28.14
C ALA A 358 -12.37 15.07 29.35
N THR A 359 -12.70 13.78 29.39
CA THR A 359 -13.42 13.15 30.51
C THR A 359 -12.62 13.24 31.81
N LEU A 360 -11.37 12.79 31.80
CA LEU A 360 -10.50 12.82 32.96
C LEU A 360 -10.21 14.25 33.44
N THR A 361 -10.05 15.19 32.50
CA THR A 361 -9.85 16.62 32.82
C THR A 361 -11.02 17.18 33.61
N ARG A 362 -12.25 16.79 33.23
CA ARG A 362 -13.48 17.19 33.92
C ARG A 362 -13.59 16.55 35.31
N GLU A 363 -13.32 15.25 35.43
CA GLU A 363 -13.41 14.50 36.68
C GLU A 363 -12.37 14.95 37.72
N LEU A 364 -11.12 15.18 37.29
CA LEU A 364 -10.03 15.60 38.16
C LEU A 364 -9.96 17.13 38.34
N ASN A 365 -10.84 17.87 37.66
CA ASN A 365 -10.88 19.33 37.63
C ASN A 365 -9.50 19.98 37.39
N ARG A 366 -8.72 19.39 36.47
CA ARG A 366 -7.38 19.88 36.08
C ARG A 366 -7.03 19.42 34.67
N SER A 367 -6.22 20.21 33.96
CA SER A 367 -5.70 19.81 32.65
C SER A 367 -4.77 18.60 32.77
N ILE A 368 -4.91 17.65 31.86
CA ILE A 368 -4.12 16.40 31.84
C ILE A 368 -3.38 16.32 30.50
N PRO A 369 -2.07 15.98 30.51
CA PRO A 369 -1.32 15.72 29.28
C PRO A 369 -1.93 14.56 28.47
N LEU A 370 -1.84 14.65 27.14
CA LEU A 370 -2.35 13.60 26.26
C LEU A 370 -1.64 12.25 26.49
N SER A 371 -0.35 12.26 26.84
CA SER A 371 0.42 11.05 27.18
C SER A 371 -0.15 10.31 28.40
N THR A 372 -0.64 11.03 29.42
CA THR A 372 -1.30 10.42 30.58
C THR A 372 -2.63 9.77 30.18
N ALA A 373 -3.41 10.44 29.31
CA ALA A 373 -4.63 9.85 28.76
C ALA A 373 -4.34 8.61 27.90
N ALA A 374 -3.27 8.66 27.09
CA ALA A 374 -2.80 7.53 26.28
C ALA A 374 -2.45 6.30 27.14
N PHE A 375 -1.67 6.50 28.21
CA PHE A 375 -1.33 5.44 29.15
C PHE A 375 -2.57 4.81 29.80
N ARG A 376 -3.48 5.65 30.33
CA ARG A 376 -4.72 5.12 30.94
C ARG A 376 -5.61 4.41 29.93
N TRP A 377 -5.71 4.93 28.71
CA TRP A 377 -6.48 4.28 27.65
C TRP A 377 -5.92 2.91 27.29
N LEU A 378 -4.59 2.77 27.20
CA LEU A 378 -3.94 1.48 26.94
C LEU A 378 -4.29 0.43 27.99
N GLU A 379 -4.10 0.79 29.26
CA GLU A 379 -4.28 -0.10 30.42
C GLU A 379 -5.75 -0.42 30.68
N GLU A 380 -6.63 0.58 30.58
CA GLU A 380 -8.02 0.46 31.04
C GLU A 380 -8.99 0.11 29.90
N ARG A 381 -8.65 0.38 28.64
CA ARG A 381 -9.55 0.17 27.49
C ARG A 381 -8.94 -0.72 26.41
N PHE A 382 -7.80 -0.36 25.85
CA PHE A 382 -7.25 -1.04 24.67
C PHE A 382 -6.84 -2.49 24.98
N HIS A 383 -5.86 -2.72 25.86
CA HIS A 383 -5.37 -4.06 26.16
C HIS A 383 -6.46 -4.99 26.71
N PRO A 384 -7.33 -4.57 27.66
CA PRO A 384 -8.42 -5.40 28.13
C PRO A 384 -9.41 -5.80 27.03
N THR A 385 -9.70 -4.89 26.09
CA THR A 385 -10.60 -5.19 24.96
C THR A 385 -9.99 -6.23 24.05
N ILE A 386 -8.72 -6.06 23.68
CA ILE A 386 -8.01 -7.00 22.80
C ILE A 386 -7.92 -8.40 23.43
N GLN A 387 -7.62 -8.47 24.73
CA GLN A 387 -7.58 -9.74 25.45
C GLN A 387 -8.95 -10.45 25.44
N GLN A 388 -10.05 -9.71 25.59
CA GLN A 388 -11.41 -10.25 25.50
C GLN A 388 -11.74 -10.76 24.09
N LEU A 389 -11.26 -10.10 23.04
CA LEU A 389 -11.55 -10.44 21.65
C LEU A 389 -10.68 -11.57 21.08
N GLN A 390 -9.54 -11.86 21.70
CA GLN A 390 -8.58 -12.88 21.25
C GLN A 390 -9.20 -14.23 20.85
N PRO A 391 -10.19 -14.80 21.57
CA PRO A 391 -10.78 -16.10 21.21
C PRO A 391 -11.55 -16.10 19.89
N VAL A 392 -12.03 -14.94 19.46
CA VAL A 392 -12.97 -14.82 18.33
C VAL A 392 -12.26 -14.30 17.07
N VAL A 393 -11.19 -13.54 17.26
CA VAL A 393 -10.54 -12.79 16.18
C VAL A 393 -9.24 -13.45 15.70
N GLY A 394 -8.58 -14.29 16.50
CA GLY A 394 -7.35 -14.98 16.07
C GLY A 394 -6.15 -14.02 15.95
N THR A 395 -5.31 -14.21 14.92
CA THR A 395 -4.05 -13.45 14.70
C THR A 395 -4.24 -12.14 13.93
N THR A 396 -5.46 -11.60 13.86
CA THR A 396 -5.76 -10.37 13.11
C THR A 396 -5.05 -9.15 13.66
N GLU A 397 -4.92 -8.14 12.81
CA GLU A 397 -4.47 -6.79 13.12
C GLU A 397 -5.29 -6.17 14.26
N VAL A 398 -4.67 -6.14 15.42
CA VAL A 398 -5.24 -5.72 16.70
C VAL A 398 -5.90 -4.34 16.61
N SER A 399 -5.25 -3.39 15.93
CA SER A 399 -5.74 -2.02 15.76
C SER A 399 -7.04 -1.96 14.96
N GLU A 400 -7.12 -2.69 13.84
CA GLU A 400 -8.31 -2.76 12.99
C GLU A 400 -9.51 -3.36 13.74
N VAL A 401 -9.25 -4.39 14.54
CA VAL A 401 -10.27 -5.08 15.33
C VAL A 401 -10.85 -4.16 16.39
N TYR A 402 -10.00 -3.41 17.09
CA TYR A 402 -10.46 -2.40 18.05
C TYR A 402 -11.29 -1.31 17.36
N CYS A 403 -10.86 -0.83 16.19
CA CYS A 403 -11.62 0.14 15.41
C CYS A 403 -13.00 -0.39 15.01
N GLN A 404 -13.11 -1.67 14.63
CA GLN A 404 -14.40 -2.30 14.32
C GLN A 404 -15.32 -2.38 15.53
N VAL A 405 -14.79 -2.59 16.75
CA VAL A 405 -15.59 -2.51 17.98
C VAL A 405 -16.10 -1.10 18.23
N LEU A 406 -15.27 -0.08 17.99
CA LEU A 406 -15.70 1.32 18.12
C LEU A 406 -16.76 1.71 17.08
N GLU A 407 -16.61 1.27 15.83
CA GLU A 407 -17.63 1.42 14.78
C GLU A 407 -18.93 0.74 15.22
N HIS A 408 -18.85 -0.48 15.76
CA HIS A 408 -20.00 -1.22 16.28
C HIS A 408 -20.67 -0.53 17.47
N LYS A 409 -19.89 0.02 18.41
CA LYS A 409 -20.39 0.82 19.54
C LYS A 409 -21.22 2.01 19.03
N TRP A 410 -20.72 2.70 18.01
CA TRP A 410 -21.41 3.84 17.41
C TRP A 410 -22.75 3.41 16.80
N PHE A 411 -22.76 2.34 15.98
CA PHE A 411 -24.00 1.81 15.38
C PHE A 411 -25.03 1.38 16.42
N LEU A 412 -24.60 0.66 17.46
CA LEU A 412 -25.49 0.25 18.55
C LEU A 412 -26.07 1.46 19.29
N SER A 413 -25.24 2.48 19.51
CA SER A 413 -25.67 3.71 20.17
C SER A 413 -26.68 4.49 19.34
N GLU A 414 -26.47 4.56 18.02
CA GLU A 414 -27.38 5.22 17.08
C GLU A 414 -28.73 4.50 17.05
N ARG A 415 -28.73 3.17 16.90
CA ARG A 415 -29.94 2.34 16.87
C ARG A 415 -30.77 2.48 18.15
N GLU A 416 -30.10 2.59 19.29
CA GLU A 416 -30.75 2.72 20.59
C GLU A 416 -30.96 4.17 21.03
N LYS A 417 -30.50 5.14 20.24
CA LYS A 417 -30.52 6.57 20.52
C LYS A 417 -29.92 6.94 21.89
N LYS A 418 -28.91 6.20 22.35
CA LYS A 418 -28.18 6.44 23.61
C LYS A 418 -26.79 5.83 23.55
N ASP A 419 -25.81 6.37 24.29
CA ASP A 419 -24.49 5.72 24.38
C ASP A 419 -24.62 4.38 25.13
N VAL A 420 -24.26 3.29 24.45
CA VAL A 420 -24.33 1.92 25.01
C VAL A 420 -23.12 1.55 25.85
N GLY A 421 -22.02 2.31 25.75
CA GLY A 421 -20.76 2.03 26.42
C GLY A 421 -19.93 0.90 25.77
N LEU A 422 -18.62 0.90 26.05
CA LEU A 422 -17.65 0.00 25.40
C LEU A 422 -17.89 -1.48 25.74
N GLN A 423 -18.11 -1.83 27.01
CA GLN A 423 -18.25 -3.23 27.42
C GLN A 423 -19.45 -3.93 26.75
N ARG A 424 -20.56 -3.21 26.60
CA ARG A 424 -21.74 -3.74 25.91
C ARG A 424 -21.47 -3.96 24.43
N ALA A 425 -20.78 -3.02 23.79
CA ALA A 425 -20.38 -3.14 22.39
C ALA A 425 -19.44 -4.34 22.15
N ILE A 426 -18.49 -4.60 23.06
CA ILE A 426 -17.59 -5.76 22.99
C ILE A 426 -18.40 -7.07 23.01
N VAL A 427 -19.31 -7.23 23.96
CA VAL A 427 -20.12 -8.45 24.11
C VAL A 427 -20.97 -8.69 22.86
N ASP A 428 -21.68 -7.67 22.38
CA ASP A 428 -22.53 -7.78 21.19
C ASP A 428 -21.70 -8.07 19.92
N TYR A 429 -20.53 -7.43 19.78
CA TYR A 429 -19.61 -7.68 18.67
C TYR A 429 -19.04 -9.10 18.70
N MET A 430 -18.70 -9.65 19.86
CA MET A 430 -18.25 -11.04 19.99
C MET A 430 -19.33 -12.02 19.56
N GLU A 431 -20.59 -11.79 19.96
CA GLU A 431 -21.72 -12.62 19.53
C GLU A 431 -21.96 -12.53 18.02
N LEU A 432 -21.88 -11.32 17.44
CA LEU A 432 -21.95 -11.12 16.00
C LEU A 432 -20.86 -11.94 15.27
N ARG A 433 -19.62 -11.90 15.77
CA ARG A 433 -18.50 -12.62 15.18
C ARG A 433 -18.60 -14.14 15.32
N LYS A 434 -19.08 -14.65 16.46
CA LYS A 434 -19.35 -16.09 16.63
C LYS A 434 -20.35 -16.59 15.60
N ARG A 435 -21.47 -15.88 15.43
CA ARG A 435 -22.48 -16.21 14.42
C ARG A 435 -21.92 -16.24 13.01
N GLN A 436 -20.96 -15.36 12.70
CA GLN A 436 -20.31 -15.33 11.39
C GLN A 436 -19.36 -16.52 11.14
N LYS A 437 -18.74 -17.06 12.20
CA LYS A 437 -17.79 -18.18 12.12
C LYS A 437 -18.49 -19.50 11.77
N ASP A 438 -19.79 -19.61 12.03
CA ASP A 438 -20.62 -20.80 11.77
C ASP A 438 -21.20 -20.84 10.33
N LEU A 439 -20.89 -19.84 9.49
CA LEU A 439 -21.25 -19.86 8.07
C LEU A 439 -20.22 -20.64 7.22
N PRO A 440 -20.63 -21.35 6.15
CA PRO A 440 -19.73 -22.14 5.29
C PRO A 440 -18.62 -21.27 4.66
N LEU A 441 -17.51 -21.86 4.21
CA LEU A 441 -16.33 -21.14 3.71
C LEU A 441 -16.63 -20.15 2.56
N SER A 442 -17.65 -20.42 1.75
CA SER A 442 -18.18 -19.49 0.73
C SER A 442 -18.73 -18.18 1.33
N ALA A 443 -19.07 -18.21 2.61
CA ALA A 443 -19.53 -17.09 3.42
C ALA A 443 -18.49 -16.58 4.45
N LEU A 444 -17.36 -17.26 4.65
CA LEU A 444 -16.18 -16.66 5.30
C LEU A 444 -15.44 -15.68 4.38
N LEU A 445 -15.59 -15.84 3.05
CA LEU A 445 -15.26 -14.84 2.03
C LEU A 445 -16.22 -13.63 2.06
N LEU A 446 -17.40 -13.80 2.66
CA LEU A 446 -18.38 -12.75 2.91
C LEU A 446 -18.10 -12.16 4.30
N GLY A 447 -17.35 -11.06 4.33
CA GLY A 447 -17.41 -10.16 5.48
C GLY A 447 -18.87 -9.95 5.89
N GLY A 448 -19.14 -10.01 7.20
CA GLY A 448 -20.48 -10.06 7.78
C GLY A 448 -21.51 -9.09 7.19
N PRO A 449 -22.82 -9.38 7.34
CA PRO A 449 -23.83 -8.65 6.59
C PRO A 449 -23.82 -7.16 6.92
N ALA A 450 -23.85 -6.40 5.83
CA ALA A 450 -24.49 -5.10 5.75
C ALA A 450 -25.87 -5.14 6.45
N SER A 451 -26.13 -4.18 7.34
CA SER A 451 -27.49 -3.71 7.57
C SER A 451 -27.74 -2.55 6.59
N PRO A 452 -28.92 -2.46 5.95
CA PRO A 452 -29.23 -1.39 5.02
C PRO A 452 -29.29 -0.06 5.78
N LEU A 453 -28.44 0.89 5.40
CA LEU A 453 -28.56 2.29 5.85
C LEU A 453 -29.38 3.09 4.82
N PRO A 454 -30.26 4.00 5.26
CA PRO A 454 -30.88 4.98 4.38
C PRO A 454 -29.84 5.99 3.89
N ALA A 455 -30.11 6.59 2.72
CA ALA A 455 -29.25 7.57 2.07
C ALA A 455 -28.86 8.73 3.02
N ARG A 456 -27.62 9.23 2.87
CA ARG A 456 -27.14 10.45 3.54
C ARG A 456 -28.17 11.57 3.36
N PRO A 457 -28.48 12.38 4.40
CA PRO A 457 -29.20 13.62 4.16
C PRO A 457 -28.30 14.53 3.31
N GLU A 458 -28.85 15.04 2.20
CA GLU A 458 -28.21 16.10 1.41
C GLU A 458 -27.82 17.26 2.32
N PRO A 459 -26.68 17.92 2.08
CA PRO A 459 -26.32 19.12 2.83
C PRO A 459 -27.44 20.14 2.66
N ALA A 460 -27.98 20.60 3.79
CA ALA A 460 -29.03 21.60 3.80
C ALA A 460 -28.59 22.81 2.96
N PRO A 461 -29.45 23.33 2.06
CA PRO A 461 -29.09 24.49 1.27
C PRO A 461 -28.74 25.65 2.21
N ILE A 462 -27.57 26.23 1.98
CA ILE A 462 -27.15 27.47 2.61
C ILE A 462 -28.24 28.50 2.31
N ARG A 463 -29.06 28.82 3.31
CA ARG A 463 -29.99 29.95 3.22
C ARG A 463 -29.14 31.21 3.05
N ALA A 464 -29.15 31.76 1.85
CA ALA A 464 -28.76 33.14 1.62
C ALA A 464 -29.53 34.01 2.62
N GLY A 465 -28.81 34.73 3.46
CA GLY A 465 -29.40 35.63 4.44
C GLY A 465 -30.31 36.63 3.73
N ASP A 466 -31.54 36.72 4.23
CA ASP A 466 -32.51 37.74 3.89
C ASP A 466 -31.86 39.13 3.98
N GLY A 467 -31.70 39.77 2.82
CA GLY A 467 -31.33 41.18 2.74
C GLY A 467 -32.44 42.02 3.36
N ARG A 468 -32.25 42.42 4.62
CA ARG A 468 -33.04 43.49 5.22
C ARG A 468 -32.83 44.76 4.41
N GLN A 469 -33.86 45.16 3.69
CA GLN A 469 -34.01 46.48 3.09
C GLN A 469 -33.97 47.54 4.20
N GLU A 470 -33.03 48.47 4.10
CA GLU A 470 -33.11 49.78 4.74
C GLU A 470 -34.23 50.60 4.06
N PRO A 471 -35.12 51.27 4.81
CA PRO A 471 -36.00 52.28 4.23
C PRO A 471 -35.30 53.64 4.29
N THR A 472 -34.78 54.10 3.16
CA THR A 472 -34.43 55.51 2.95
C THR A 472 -35.64 56.28 2.42
N GLY A 473 -36.26 57.07 3.30
CA GLY A 473 -36.69 58.46 3.07
C GLY A 473 -37.71 58.81 1.99
N GLY A 474 -38.82 59.44 2.43
CA GLY A 474 -39.21 60.76 1.93
C GLY A 474 -40.59 60.90 1.29
N GLY A 475 -41.39 61.83 1.83
CA GLY A 475 -42.25 62.70 1.03
C GLY A 475 -43.76 62.66 1.29
N ALA A 476 -44.26 63.81 1.78
CA ALA A 476 -45.65 64.28 1.91
C ALA A 476 -46.47 63.77 3.10
#